data_AF-A0A8H6WZL0-F1
#
_entry.id   AF-A0A8H6WZL0-F1
#
_cell.length_a   1.000
_cell.length_b   1.000
_cell.length_c   1.000
_cell.angle_alpha   90.00
_cell.angle_beta   90.00
_cell.angle_gamma   90.00
#
_symmetry.space_group_name_H-M   'P 1'
#
loop_
_entity.id
_entity.type
_entity.pdbx_description
1 polymer ?
#
loop_
_entity_poly.entity_id
_entity_poly.type
_entity_poly.pdbx_seq_one_letter_code
_entity_poly.pdbx_strand_id
1 'polypeptide(L)'
;MFSNSILFLTTTLFIARAAATNPFAQYANEFVDPDYIASRVGQFPSNLGGAQATVFAWADELNSHGPWSACACPVPRVLQLILCILGVTFKPVVAPSGDKHDYMSWAPYQWPDCSKVRNRTELTAAQIRKTCPYVNRDGEVNPERTIPNDFQSFFNLSDAILYNTLASTFSSDTADEYAGNAVEFIKTWFLDKDTAMNPNLEYAQMHLGPTGQEGACLSSILPSVHLHLRVAPSPASCTDLRMMVKVVSGVLILRKTKASAWTDDLDSAFVAWCKKYISWLESAPSAKEAASADNNHGTYAAGQMMALKIVVGDTDGATKVGRAFFGGAYNGMIAANGDQPLEATRTRPYHYRNFNIAGMITAARLLKYADPSSNVWNTSSMASGATIQAALDFTMGVDPSKDQPDGYDSLAQVTAEIYPNVAAVASTYGDPDGKYLKFLKESGFPYADDPFFVWEQPLAGGKGSAGTAATTSAKGVVSASKAAAASATASGPGGASGSGSSSSGAAALPPTATGSGSGANGPSNNAGANAGAQAQSAADTTPTGVPIGGLNGAGNAPRPRSAALLLAIGLGLGLGLPLLLNV
;
A
#
# COMPACT_ATOMS: atom_id res chain seq x y z
N MET A 1 6.89 21.92 -51.38
CA MET A 1 6.62 22.34 -49.99
C MET A 1 5.49 21.49 -49.42
N PHE A 2 5.79 20.28 -48.92
CA PHE A 2 4.80 19.42 -48.23
C PHE A 2 5.52 18.49 -47.24
N SER A 3 5.83 19.02 -46.06
CA SER A 3 6.09 18.23 -44.85
C SER A 3 6.00 19.16 -43.64
N ASN A 4 5.17 18.80 -42.65
CA ASN A 4 5.12 19.28 -41.24
C ASN A 4 3.79 18.90 -40.58
N SER A 5 2.69 18.75 -41.34
CA SER A 5 1.33 18.56 -40.79
C SER A 5 1.04 17.20 -40.15
N ILE A 6 1.94 16.21 -40.26
CA ILE A 6 1.73 14.85 -39.72
C ILE A 6 2.08 14.78 -38.23
N LEU A 7 3.12 15.51 -37.79
CA LEU A 7 3.68 15.36 -36.44
C LEU A 7 2.71 15.82 -35.33
N PHE A 8 1.92 16.86 -35.59
CA PHE A 8 0.90 17.33 -34.63
C PHE A 8 -0.24 16.32 -34.44
N LEU A 9 -0.68 15.65 -35.51
CA LEU A 9 -1.82 14.75 -35.44
C LEU A 9 -1.50 13.48 -34.63
N THR A 10 -0.26 13.00 -34.71
CA THR A 10 0.20 11.86 -33.89
C THR A 10 0.24 12.22 -32.41
N THR A 11 0.84 13.35 -32.03
CA THR A 11 1.00 13.74 -30.62
C THR A 11 -0.35 13.98 -29.94
N THR A 12 -1.29 14.65 -30.62
CA THR A 12 -2.65 14.85 -30.08
C THR A 12 -3.40 13.53 -29.87
N LEU A 13 -3.18 12.52 -30.73
CA LEU A 13 -3.84 11.22 -30.61
C LEU A 13 -3.28 10.36 -29.45
N PHE A 14 -1.99 10.49 -29.13
CA PHE A 14 -1.41 9.85 -27.93
C PHE A 14 -1.92 10.50 -26.63
N ILE A 15 -1.95 11.83 -26.55
CA ILE A 15 -2.48 12.56 -25.38
C ILE A 15 -3.95 12.18 -25.11
N ALA A 16 -4.78 12.13 -26.17
CA ALA A 16 -6.18 11.72 -26.07
C ALA A 16 -6.38 10.25 -25.64
N ARG A 17 -5.32 9.42 -25.69
CA ARG A 17 -5.36 8.01 -25.26
C ARG A 17 -4.84 7.82 -23.83
N ALA A 18 -3.83 8.58 -23.41
CA ALA A 18 -3.41 8.64 -22.01
C ALA A 18 -4.57 9.11 -21.10
N ALA A 19 -5.36 10.09 -21.57
CA ALA A 19 -6.59 10.57 -20.91
C ALA A 19 -7.74 9.52 -20.81
N ALA A 20 -7.56 8.31 -21.36
CA ALA A 20 -8.51 7.20 -21.21
C ALA A 20 -8.08 6.18 -20.14
N THR A 21 -6.90 6.32 -19.54
CA THR A 21 -6.51 5.57 -18.34
C THR A 21 -7.05 6.29 -17.09
N ASN A 22 -7.75 5.55 -16.23
CA ASN A 22 -8.52 6.05 -15.10
C ASN A 22 -7.63 6.79 -14.07
N PRO A 23 -7.87 8.08 -13.78
CA PRO A 23 -6.95 8.88 -12.95
C PRO A 23 -6.93 8.41 -11.49
N PHE A 24 -5.71 8.21 -10.96
CA PHE A 24 -5.36 8.06 -9.53
C PHE A 24 -6.08 6.97 -8.72
N ALA A 25 -6.61 5.92 -9.35
CA ALA A 25 -7.23 4.79 -8.66
C ALA A 25 -6.24 3.68 -8.21
N GLN A 26 -4.93 3.89 -8.37
CA GLN A 26 -3.93 2.85 -8.14
C GLN A 26 -3.56 2.72 -6.65
N TYR A 27 -4.43 2.09 -5.87
CA TYR A 27 -4.28 1.86 -4.43
C TYR A 27 -3.04 1.02 -4.02
N ALA A 28 -2.36 0.39 -4.98
CA ALA A 28 -1.26 -0.55 -4.78
C ALA A 28 -0.01 0.15 -4.23
N ASN A 29 0.67 -0.48 -3.27
CA ASN A 29 1.79 0.13 -2.52
C ASN A 29 3.13 -0.22 -3.13
N GLU A 30 3.30 0.10 -4.41
CA GLU A 30 4.25 -0.59 -5.24
C GLU A 30 5.72 -0.32 -4.87
N PHE A 31 6.43 -1.40 -4.56
CA PHE A 31 7.87 -1.41 -4.61
C PHE A 31 8.32 -1.69 -6.03
N VAL A 32 8.84 -0.67 -6.71
CA VAL A 32 9.58 -0.79 -7.97
C VAL A 32 11.05 -1.04 -7.65
N ASP A 33 11.63 -2.06 -8.30
CA ASP A 33 13.04 -2.42 -8.10
C ASP A 33 13.96 -1.32 -8.68
N PRO A 34 14.79 -0.67 -7.85
CA PRO A 34 15.59 0.47 -8.27
C PRO A 34 16.81 0.05 -9.12
N ASP A 35 17.26 -1.21 -9.03
CA ASP A 35 18.33 -1.76 -9.84
C ASP A 35 17.80 -2.19 -11.23
N TYR A 36 16.54 -2.65 -11.33
CA TYR A 36 15.85 -2.83 -12.61
C TYR A 36 15.74 -1.50 -13.38
N ILE A 37 15.31 -0.43 -12.71
CA ILE A 37 15.14 0.89 -13.33
C ILE A 37 16.50 1.51 -13.69
N ALA A 38 17.47 1.54 -12.75
CA ALA A 38 18.77 2.16 -12.99
C ALA A 38 19.59 1.46 -14.10
N SER A 39 19.36 0.16 -14.34
CA SER A 39 19.98 -0.56 -15.47
C SER A 39 19.31 -0.32 -16.83
N ARG A 40 18.30 0.57 -16.93
CA ARG A 40 17.53 0.90 -18.15
C ARG A 40 17.45 2.39 -18.49
N VAL A 41 18.14 3.27 -17.76
CA VAL A 41 18.10 4.73 -17.99
C VAL A 41 18.37 5.07 -19.46
N GLY A 42 17.43 5.73 -20.13
CA GLY A 42 17.49 6.07 -21.56
C GLY A 42 17.50 4.87 -22.53
N GLN A 43 17.25 3.65 -22.05
CA GLN A 43 17.38 2.37 -22.79
C GLN A 43 16.18 1.43 -22.59
N PHE A 44 15.02 1.97 -22.18
CA PHE A 44 13.79 1.19 -22.06
C PHE A 44 13.34 0.64 -23.43
N PRO A 45 12.94 -0.65 -23.53
CA PRO A 45 12.46 -1.24 -24.77
C PRO A 45 11.26 -0.49 -25.37
N SER A 46 11.25 -0.29 -26.69
CA SER A 46 10.22 0.51 -27.39
C SER A 46 8.79 0.00 -27.24
N ASN A 47 8.59 -1.26 -26.85
CA ASN A 47 7.28 -1.82 -26.51
C ASN A 47 6.73 -1.31 -25.17
N LEU A 48 7.48 -0.52 -24.40
CA LEU A 48 7.02 0.14 -23.16
C LEU A 48 6.57 1.60 -23.39
N GLY A 49 6.71 2.13 -24.62
CA GLY A 49 6.50 3.55 -24.91
C GLY A 49 5.09 4.08 -24.57
N GLY A 50 4.07 3.23 -24.57
CA GLY A 50 2.72 3.58 -24.09
C GLY A 50 2.72 3.88 -22.60
N ALA A 51 3.14 2.91 -21.78
CA ALA A 51 3.28 3.05 -20.34
C ALA A 51 4.22 4.19 -19.93
N GLN A 52 5.32 4.42 -20.66
CA GLN A 52 6.21 5.56 -20.44
C GLN A 52 5.49 6.91 -20.69
N ALA A 53 4.67 7.01 -21.74
CA ALA A 53 3.89 8.21 -22.01
C ALA A 53 2.83 8.48 -20.94
N THR A 54 2.19 7.44 -20.40
CA THR A 54 1.23 7.58 -19.29
C THR A 54 1.91 7.98 -17.98
N VAL A 55 3.10 7.44 -17.68
CA VAL A 55 3.92 7.89 -16.54
C VAL A 55 4.29 9.37 -16.65
N PHE A 56 4.70 9.86 -17.83
CA PHE A 56 4.93 11.29 -18.05
C PHE A 56 3.63 12.09 -17.80
N ALA A 57 2.51 11.69 -18.39
CA ALA A 57 1.23 12.39 -18.24
C ALA A 57 0.75 12.46 -16.78
N TRP A 58 0.88 11.37 -16.01
CA TRP A 58 0.51 11.34 -14.59
C TRP A 58 1.49 12.13 -13.72
N ALA A 59 2.78 12.15 -14.06
CA ALA A 59 3.76 13.02 -13.40
C ALA A 59 3.41 14.50 -13.63
N ASP A 60 3.13 14.91 -14.87
CA ASP A 60 2.75 16.28 -15.23
C ASP A 60 1.43 16.72 -14.55
N GLU A 61 0.42 15.84 -14.52
CA GLU A 61 -0.85 16.13 -13.83
C GLU A 61 -0.64 16.30 -12.32
N LEU A 62 0.13 15.43 -11.67
CA LEU A 62 0.46 15.54 -10.25
C LEU A 62 1.34 16.76 -9.93
N ASN A 63 2.20 17.16 -10.87
CA ASN A 63 2.99 18.39 -10.77
C ASN A 63 2.10 19.63 -10.81
N SER A 64 1.06 19.62 -11.65
CA SER A 64 0.09 20.73 -11.76
C SER A 64 -0.77 20.95 -10.52
N HIS A 65 -0.90 19.93 -9.66
CA HIS A 65 -1.70 19.96 -8.44
C HIS A 65 -0.88 20.16 -7.15
N GLY A 66 0.45 20.14 -7.22
CA GLY A 66 1.35 20.36 -6.08
C GLY A 66 1.50 21.86 -5.67
N PRO A 67 2.35 22.16 -4.67
CA PRO A 67 3.18 21.24 -3.88
C PRO A 67 2.39 20.62 -2.71
N TRP A 68 2.40 19.29 -2.62
CA TRP A 68 1.72 18.53 -1.58
C TRP A 68 2.41 18.75 -0.21
N SER A 69 1.76 19.48 0.71
CA SER A 69 2.46 20.23 1.77
C SER A 69 1.75 20.20 3.13
N ALA A 70 2.32 19.54 4.15
CA ALA A 70 1.63 19.19 5.40
C ALA A 70 1.30 20.36 6.36
N CYS A 71 1.73 21.59 6.08
CA CYS A 71 1.42 22.79 6.87
C CYS A 71 1.23 24.07 6.04
N ALA A 72 0.44 25.01 6.57
CA ALA A 72 -0.05 26.21 5.87
C ALA A 72 0.98 27.34 5.72
N CYS A 73 1.28 27.72 4.47
CA CYS A 73 2.10 28.90 4.13
C CYS A 73 1.27 30.21 4.16
N PRO A 74 1.80 31.35 4.69
CA PRO A 74 1.00 32.56 4.91
C PRO A 74 0.82 33.44 3.65
N VAL A 75 -0.14 33.07 2.78
CA VAL A 75 -0.51 33.84 1.58
C VAL A 75 -1.68 34.82 1.86
N PRO A 76 -1.68 36.07 1.34
CA PRO A 76 -2.77 37.03 1.56
C PRO A 76 -4.15 36.59 1.01
N ARG A 77 -5.21 36.90 1.77
CA ARG A 77 -6.60 36.39 1.64
C ARG A 77 -7.30 36.53 0.29
N VAL A 78 -6.78 37.31 -0.67
CA VAL A 78 -7.47 37.58 -1.94
C VAL A 78 -7.37 36.40 -2.92
N LEU A 79 -6.30 35.61 -2.86
CA LEU A 79 -6.13 34.42 -3.72
C LEU A 79 -6.76 33.14 -3.13
N GLN A 80 -7.34 33.24 -1.92
CA GLN A 80 -7.66 32.09 -1.08
C GLN A 80 -8.94 31.34 -1.47
N LEU A 81 -9.81 31.90 -2.32
CA LEU A 81 -11.06 31.23 -2.75
C LEU A 81 -10.90 30.31 -3.97
N ILE A 82 -9.78 30.36 -4.71
CA ILE A 82 -9.60 29.59 -5.96
C ILE A 82 -8.68 28.38 -5.74
N LEU A 83 -7.74 28.44 -4.79
CA LEU A 83 -6.73 27.39 -4.54
C LEU A 83 -7.13 26.32 -3.51
N CYS A 84 -8.35 26.39 -2.96
CA CYS A 84 -8.69 25.78 -1.67
C CYS A 84 -9.05 24.27 -1.71
N ILE A 85 -8.58 23.51 -2.72
CA ILE A 85 -8.99 22.11 -2.97
C ILE A 85 -7.82 21.09 -2.89
N LEU A 86 -6.56 21.51 -3.09
CA LEU A 86 -5.48 20.59 -3.51
C LEU A 86 -4.27 20.42 -2.55
N GLY A 87 -4.33 20.86 -1.28
CA GLY A 87 -3.20 20.63 -0.37
C GLY A 87 -3.52 20.72 1.13
N VAL A 88 -2.75 20.00 1.96
CA VAL A 88 -2.86 20.02 3.44
C VAL A 88 -2.56 21.41 4.03
N THR A 89 -1.86 22.27 3.29
CA THR A 89 -1.79 23.73 3.48
C THR A 89 -3.16 24.38 3.78
N PHE A 90 -4.27 23.74 3.39
CA PHE A 90 -5.64 24.21 3.58
C PHE A 90 -6.50 23.31 4.50
N LYS A 91 -5.93 22.40 5.31
CA LYS A 91 -6.72 21.66 6.30
C LYS A 91 -7.34 22.63 7.34
N PRO A 92 -8.68 22.66 7.52
CA PRO A 92 -9.35 23.62 8.39
C PRO A 92 -9.43 23.13 9.85
N VAL A 93 -8.71 22.04 10.18
CA VAL A 93 -8.70 21.38 11.49
C VAL A 93 -7.25 21.18 11.90
N VAL A 94 -6.95 21.37 13.18
CA VAL A 94 -5.64 21.10 13.79
C VAL A 94 -5.79 19.89 14.74
N ALA A 95 -4.74 19.07 14.82
CA ALA A 95 -4.71 17.92 15.71
C ALA A 95 -4.88 18.34 17.20
N PRO A 96 -5.40 17.47 18.08
CA PRO A 96 -5.55 17.78 19.52
C PRO A 96 -4.27 18.18 20.26
N SER A 97 -3.08 17.94 19.70
CA SER A 97 -1.81 18.49 20.21
C SER A 97 -1.72 20.01 20.11
N GLY A 98 -2.48 20.63 19.21
CA GLY A 98 -2.32 22.02 18.79
C GLY A 98 -1.18 22.24 17.79
N ASP A 99 -0.41 21.20 17.47
CA ASP A 99 0.58 21.21 16.40
C ASP A 99 -0.11 20.96 15.05
N LYS A 100 0.37 21.65 14.01
CA LYS A 100 -0.09 21.46 12.62
C LYS A 100 0.76 20.44 11.87
N HIS A 101 2.01 20.25 12.29
CA HIS A 101 2.96 19.31 11.70
C HIS A 101 2.55 17.86 11.99
N ASP A 102 1.74 17.62 13.02
CA ASP A 102 1.12 16.32 13.26
C ASP A 102 0.16 15.93 12.13
N TYR A 103 0.36 14.72 11.61
CA TYR A 103 -0.49 14.12 10.59
C TYR A 103 -1.88 13.80 11.15
N MET A 104 -2.92 14.18 10.41
CA MET A 104 -4.30 14.10 10.86
C MET A 104 -5.24 13.58 9.77
N SER A 105 -6.04 12.56 10.10
CA SER A 105 -7.10 12.06 9.20
C SER A 105 -8.29 11.50 9.97
N TRP A 106 -9.44 11.33 9.31
CA TRP A 106 -10.61 10.64 9.89
C TRP A 106 -10.69 9.19 9.41
N ALA A 107 -11.17 8.30 10.28
CA ALA A 107 -11.46 6.91 9.93
C ALA A 107 -12.56 6.86 8.84
N PRO A 108 -12.33 6.17 7.70
CA PRO A 108 -13.17 6.28 6.52
C PRO A 108 -14.63 5.85 6.74
N TYR A 109 -14.85 4.85 7.59
CA TYR A 109 -16.12 4.16 7.75
C TYR A 109 -16.96 4.66 8.94
N GLN A 110 -16.55 5.75 9.60
CA GLN A 110 -17.27 6.29 10.75
C GLN A 110 -18.35 7.29 10.30
N TRP A 111 -19.63 6.95 10.49
CA TRP A 111 -20.79 7.77 10.15
C TRP A 111 -21.62 8.15 11.37
N PRO A 112 -22.24 9.35 11.40
CA PRO A 112 -23.14 9.73 12.50
C PRO A 112 -24.43 8.88 12.53
N ASP A 113 -24.77 8.35 13.70
CA ASP A 113 -26.11 7.84 14.05
C ASP A 113 -26.85 8.89 14.90
N CYS A 114 -27.65 9.72 14.23
CA CYS A 114 -28.52 10.69 14.90
C CYS A 114 -29.88 10.10 15.34
N SER A 115 -30.16 8.80 15.15
CA SER A 115 -31.49 8.21 15.36
C SER A 115 -32.06 8.36 16.78
N LYS A 116 -31.17 8.49 17.78
CA LYS A 116 -31.50 8.65 19.20
C LYS A 116 -31.43 10.12 19.67
N VAL A 117 -31.02 11.05 18.82
CA VAL A 117 -30.86 12.47 19.17
C VAL A 117 -32.19 13.20 19.02
N ARG A 118 -32.77 13.60 20.15
CA ARG A 118 -34.07 14.29 20.20
C ARG A 118 -33.95 15.79 19.87
N ASN A 119 -33.84 16.14 18.59
CA ASN A 119 -34.02 17.53 18.11
C ASN A 119 -35.44 17.76 17.53
N ARG A 120 -35.88 19.02 17.49
CA ARG A 120 -37.11 19.49 16.82
C ARG A 120 -36.83 20.22 15.49
N THR A 121 -35.56 20.32 15.12
CA THR A 121 -35.05 20.94 13.89
C THR A 121 -34.03 20.01 13.24
N GLU A 122 -33.65 20.29 12.01
CA GLU A 122 -32.47 19.66 11.40
C GLU A 122 -31.20 20.07 12.16
N LEU A 123 -30.23 19.15 12.29
CA LEU A 123 -28.95 19.42 12.95
C LEU A 123 -27.95 19.93 11.90
N THR A 124 -27.28 21.05 12.19
CA THR A 124 -26.10 21.45 11.41
C THR A 124 -24.98 20.44 11.57
N ALA A 125 -24.07 20.31 10.60
CA ALA A 125 -22.94 19.37 10.69
C ALA A 125 -22.09 19.56 11.97
N ALA A 126 -21.93 20.79 12.44
CA ALA A 126 -21.24 21.08 13.71
C ALA A 126 -22.00 20.57 14.94
N GLN A 127 -23.33 20.54 14.91
CA GLN A 127 -24.15 19.91 15.96
C GLN A 127 -24.12 18.39 15.83
N ILE A 128 -24.22 17.83 14.61
CA ILE A 128 -24.12 16.38 14.34
C ILE A 128 -22.85 15.80 14.99
N ARG A 129 -21.69 16.40 14.72
CA ARG A 129 -20.39 16.00 15.30
C ARG A 129 -20.35 16.06 16.83
N LYS A 130 -21.20 16.87 17.48
CA LYS A 130 -21.25 17.05 18.94
C LYS A 130 -22.40 16.31 19.64
N THR A 131 -23.41 15.83 18.90
CA THR A 131 -24.60 15.19 19.50
C THR A 131 -24.85 13.76 19.04
N CYS A 132 -24.43 13.39 17.84
CA CYS A 132 -24.69 12.07 17.28
C CYS A 132 -23.46 11.16 17.50
N PRO A 133 -23.59 10.02 18.20
CA PRO A 133 -22.54 9.00 18.20
C PRO A 133 -22.19 8.57 16.79
N TYR A 134 -20.91 8.34 16.49
CA TYR A 134 -20.50 7.77 15.21
C TYR A 134 -20.45 6.24 15.31
N VAL A 135 -20.78 5.57 14.21
CA VAL A 135 -20.84 4.11 14.09
C VAL A 135 -20.09 3.67 12.83
N ASN A 136 -19.50 2.47 12.88
CA ASN A 136 -18.82 1.91 11.72
C ASN A 136 -19.82 1.37 10.69
N ARG A 137 -19.76 1.89 9.46
CA ARG A 137 -20.42 1.33 8.28
C ARG A 137 -19.33 0.93 7.29
N ASP A 138 -19.01 -0.35 7.27
CA ASP A 138 -17.95 -0.89 6.42
C ASP A 138 -18.25 -0.58 4.93
N GLY A 139 -17.23 -0.27 4.15
CA GLY A 139 -17.36 0.06 2.72
C GLY A 139 -17.92 1.45 2.42
N GLU A 140 -18.89 1.96 3.18
CA GLU A 140 -19.44 3.31 3.06
C GLU A 140 -18.40 4.37 3.48
N VAL A 141 -17.73 5.04 2.55
CA VAL A 141 -16.77 6.11 2.90
C VAL A 141 -17.51 7.41 3.26
N ASN A 142 -17.35 7.88 4.50
CA ASN A 142 -17.88 9.18 4.95
C ASN A 142 -17.14 10.33 4.22
N PRO A 143 -17.83 11.20 3.47
CA PRO A 143 -17.20 12.31 2.74
C PRO A 143 -16.53 13.34 3.67
N GLU A 144 -16.90 13.43 4.95
CA GLU A 144 -16.17 14.26 5.93
C GLU A 144 -14.68 13.89 6.03
N ARG A 145 -14.27 12.67 5.63
CA ARG A 145 -12.87 12.22 5.55
C ARG A 145 -11.96 13.16 4.77
N THR A 146 -12.51 13.85 3.76
CA THR A 146 -11.79 14.83 2.93
C THR A 146 -11.42 16.11 3.67
N ILE A 147 -11.96 16.36 4.87
CA ILE A 147 -11.77 17.63 5.59
C ILE A 147 -10.32 17.81 6.08
N PRO A 148 -9.65 16.85 6.77
CA PRO A 148 -8.24 17.01 7.15
C PRO A 148 -7.31 16.82 5.94
N ASN A 149 -7.68 15.96 5.00
CA ASN A 149 -7.04 15.72 3.70
C ASN A 149 -5.56 15.24 3.69
N ASP A 150 -4.90 15.04 4.83
CA ASP A 150 -3.53 14.50 4.89
C ASP A 150 -3.40 13.14 4.20
N PHE A 151 -4.46 12.32 4.22
CA PHE A 151 -4.51 11.04 3.51
C PHE A 151 -4.40 11.21 2.00
N GLN A 152 -5.29 11.99 1.38
CA GLN A 152 -5.29 12.13 -0.07
C GLN A 152 -4.04 12.87 -0.55
N SER A 153 -3.56 13.82 0.24
CA SER A 153 -2.34 14.56 -0.09
C SER A 153 -1.09 13.71 0.03
N PHE A 154 -0.99 12.80 1.02
CA PHE A 154 0.11 11.84 1.09
C PHE A 154 0.03 10.78 -0.02
N PHE A 155 -1.17 10.33 -0.36
CA PHE A 155 -1.41 9.44 -1.50
C PHE A 155 -0.89 10.09 -2.80
N ASN A 156 -1.37 11.29 -3.13
CA ASN A 156 -0.96 12.04 -4.31
C ASN A 156 0.54 12.38 -4.30
N LEU A 157 1.11 12.75 -3.14
CA LEU A 157 2.56 12.95 -2.95
C LEU A 157 3.36 11.69 -3.30
N SER A 158 2.92 10.53 -2.81
CA SER A 158 3.64 9.27 -3.00
C SER A 158 3.64 8.81 -4.46
N ASP A 159 2.52 9.03 -5.16
CA ASP A 159 2.40 8.85 -6.61
C ASP A 159 3.27 9.88 -7.35
N ALA A 160 3.25 11.15 -6.95
CA ALA A 160 4.01 12.22 -7.59
C ALA A 160 5.51 11.94 -7.53
N ILE A 161 6.02 11.54 -6.36
CA ILE A 161 7.42 11.14 -6.17
C ILE A 161 7.77 9.95 -7.05
N LEU A 162 6.92 8.91 -7.13
CA LEU A 162 7.19 7.72 -7.93
C LEU A 162 7.20 8.03 -9.43
N TYR A 163 6.14 8.65 -9.97
CA TYR A 163 6.03 8.86 -11.42
C TYR A 163 7.02 9.91 -11.93
N ASN A 164 7.31 10.98 -11.17
CA ASN A 164 8.40 11.89 -11.51
C ASN A 164 9.75 11.16 -11.51
N THR A 165 10.03 10.34 -10.48
CA THR A 165 11.31 9.60 -10.44
C THR A 165 11.42 8.57 -11.59
N LEU A 166 10.32 7.95 -12.02
CA LEU A 166 10.33 7.06 -13.18
C LEU A 166 10.55 7.85 -14.48
N ALA A 167 9.80 8.95 -14.67
CA ALA A 167 9.93 9.87 -15.80
C ALA A 167 11.37 10.37 -15.99
N SER A 168 12.07 10.71 -14.91
CA SER A 168 13.47 11.16 -14.95
C SER A 168 14.46 10.11 -15.49
N THR A 169 14.05 8.83 -15.62
CA THR A 169 14.90 7.76 -16.17
C THR A 169 14.66 7.47 -17.66
N PHE A 170 13.62 8.05 -18.26
CA PHE A 170 13.23 7.72 -19.64
C PHE A 170 13.94 8.55 -20.70
N SER A 171 14.31 9.81 -20.39
CA SER A 171 15.00 10.71 -21.30
C SER A 171 16.04 11.54 -20.56
N SER A 172 17.21 11.75 -21.17
CA SER A 172 18.24 12.69 -20.66
C SER A 172 17.71 14.12 -20.56
N ASP A 173 16.86 14.51 -21.51
CA ASP A 173 16.54 15.92 -21.78
C ASP A 173 15.55 16.50 -20.77
N THR A 174 14.90 15.63 -19.98
CA THR A 174 13.95 15.98 -18.90
C THR A 174 14.35 15.36 -17.55
N ALA A 175 15.51 14.71 -17.46
CA ALA A 175 15.93 13.96 -16.26
C ALA A 175 16.01 14.85 -15.01
N ASP A 176 16.72 15.99 -15.10
CA ASP A 176 16.89 16.91 -13.98
C ASP A 176 15.58 17.62 -13.58
N GLU A 177 14.64 17.82 -14.51
CA GLU A 177 13.33 18.43 -14.25
C GLU A 177 12.46 17.52 -13.39
N TYR A 178 12.19 16.31 -13.86
CA TYR A 178 11.37 15.35 -13.10
C TYR A 178 12.05 14.91 -11.80
N ALA A 179 13.38 14.74 -11.78
CA ALA A 179 14.10 14.45 -10.54
C ALA A 179 14.03 15.62 -9.54
N GLY A 180 14.10 16.87 -10.02
CA GLY A 180 13.94 18.07 -9.20
C GLY A 180 12.54 18.18 -8.57
N ASN A 181 11.49 17.88 -9.33
CA ASN A 181 10.11 17.84 -8.83
C ASN A 181 9.93 16.79 -7.72
N ALA A 182 10.44 15.56 -7.92
CA ALA A 182 10.41 14.51 -6.90
C ALA A 182 11.16 14.92 -5.61
N VAL A 183 12.32 15.59 -5.76
CA VAL A 183 13.10 16.15 -4.65
C VAL A 183 12.32 17.23 -3.89
N GLU A 184 11.67 18.16 -4.60
CA GLU A 184 10.92 19.26 -3.96
C GLU A 184 9.71 18.74 -3.18
N PHE A 185 9.01 17.72 -3.66
CA PHE A 185 7.96 17.04 -2.90
C PHE A 185 8.48 16.38 -1.63
N ILE A 186 9.64 15.71 -1.69
CA ILE A 186 10.27 15.09 -0.52
C ILE A 186 10.70 16.15 0.50
N LYS A 187 11.32 17.25 0.05
CA LYS A 187 11.63 18.38 0.93
C LYS A 187 10.38 18.93 1.61
N THR A 188 9.35 19.24 0.81
CA THR A 188 8.10 19.86 1.25
C THR A 188 7.43 19.04 2.35
N TRP A 189 7.32 17.71 2.18
CA TRP A 189 6.60 16.86 3.14
C TRP A 189 7.44 16.38 4.33
N PHE A 190 8.76 16.22 4.19
CA PHE A 190 9.57 15.58 5.23
C PHE A 190 10.62 16.48 5.90
N LEU A 191 11.09 17.55 5.24
CA LEU A 191 12.32 18.26 5.63
C LEU A 191 12.14 19.76 5.88
N ASP A 192 11.36 20.44 5.06
CA ASP A 192 11.22 21.90 5.09
C ASP A 192 10.45 22.36 6.33
N LYS A 193 11.08 23.19 7.18
CA LYS A 193 10.63 23.47 8.55
C LYS A 193 9.20 24.03 8.69
N ASP A 194 8.65 24.61 7.64
CA ASP A 194 7.32 25.25 7.65
C ASP A 194 6.22 24.35 7.08
N THR A 195 6.58 23.21 6.47
CA THR A 195 5.66 22.30 5.76
C THR A 195 5.82 20.83 6.15
N ALA A 196 6.92 20.44 6.78
CA ALA A 196 7.24 19.05 7.09
C ALA A 196 6.27 18.39 8.08
N MET A 197 5.98 17.11 7.88
CA MET A 197 5.20 16.26 8.78
C MET A 197 6.04 15.80 9.97
N ASN A 198 5.47 15.78 11.18
CA ASN A 198 6.05 15.11 12.34
C ASN A 198 6.11 13.58 12.09
N PRO A 199 7.19 12.87 12.45
CA PRO A 199 7.38 11.44 12.16
C PRO A 199 6.57 10.52 13.10
N ASN A 200 5.25 10.66 13.13
CA ASN A 200 4.30 9.86 13.93
C ASN A 200 2.92 9.76 13.25
N LEU A 201 2.04 8.87 13.71
CA LEU A 201 0.63 8.80 13.32
C LEU A 201 -0.32 8.76 14.54
N GLU A 202 -0.03 9.55 15.58
CA GLU A 202 -0.84 9.65 16.81
C GLU A 202 -2.30 10.09 16.52
N TYR A 203 -2.51 10.83 15.43
CA TYR A 203 -3.79 11.44 15.04
C TYR A 203 -4.28 10.99 13.65
N ALA A 204 -3.80 9.86 13.13
CA ALA A 204 -4.36 9.23 11.93
C ALA A 204 -5.61 8.38 12.25
N GLN A 205 -6.55 8.38 11.32
CA GLN A 205 -7.85 7.72 11.39
C GLN A 205 -8.61 7.94 12.71
N MET A 206 -8.68 9.20 13.17
CA MET A 206 -9.44 9.53 14.37
C MET A 206 -10.95 9.32 14.12
N HIS A 207 -11.66 8.95 15.18
CA HIS A 207 -13.12 8.84 15.15
C HIS A 207 -13.75 10.19 15.50
N LEU A 208 -14.75 10.60 14.72
CA LEU A 208 -15.60 11.75 14.98
C LEU A 208 -16.69 11.43 16.03
N GLY A 209 -17.41 12.45 16.50
CA GLY A 209 -18.55 12.32 17.42
C GLY A 209 -18.24 12.76 18.86
N PRO A 210 -19.25 12.80 19.75
CA PRO A 210 -19.13 13.31 21.12
C PRO A 210 -18.18 12.53 22.05
N THR A 211 -17.73 11.34 21.65
CA THR A 211 -16.70 10.55 22.34
C THR A 211 -15.41 10.40 21.53
N GLY A 212 -15.34 11.04 20.36
CA GLY A 212 -14.09 11.19 19.62
C GLY A 212 -13.18 12.20 20.29
N GLN A 213 -11.89 12.17 19.97
CA GLN A 213 -11.01 13.29 20.30
C GLN A 213 -11.40 14.49 19.40
N GLU A 214 -11.96 15.57 19.97
CA GLU A 214 -12.22 16.81 19.21
C GLU A 214 -10.90 17.48 18.77
N GLY A 215 -10.31 17.00 17.67
CA GLY A 215 -9.44 17.85 16.84
C GLY A 215 -10.27 19.05 16.37
N ALA A 216 -9.72 20.27 16.52
CA ALA A 216 -10.52 21.48 16.74
C ALA A 216 -11.32 21.96 15.51
N CYS A 217 -12.44 21.29 15.22
CA CYS A 217 -13.22 21.42 13.99
C CYS A 217 -14.30 22.53 14.11
N LEU A 218 -13.83 23.78 14.06
CA LEU A 218 -14.62 25.00 13.78
C LEU A 218 -15.87 25.24 14.67
N SER A 219 -15.66 25.38 15.98
CA SER A 219 -16.57 26.18 16.83
C SER A 219 -15.82 26.89 17.97
N SER A 220 -16.10 28.17 18.16
CA SER A 220 -15.68 29.01 19.29
C SER A 220 -14.20 29.38 19.42
N ILE A 221 -13.94 30.65 19.13
CA ILE A 221 -12.96 31.44 19.89
C ILE A 221 -13.40 31.41 21.37
N LEU A 222 -12.68 30.68 22.24
CA LEU A 222 -12.57 30.92 23.70
C LEU A 222 -11.61 29.87 24.31
N PRO A 223 -10.62 30.26 25.14
CA PRO A 223 -9.68 29.31 25.73
C PRO A 223 -10.25 28.67 27.00
N SER A 224 -10.66 27.40 26.93
CA SER A 224 -11.10 26.63 28.11
C SER A 224 -10.74 25.15 28.00
N VAL A 225 -9.70 24.78 28.76
CA VAL A 225 -9.37 23.46 29.33
C VAL A 225 -10.11 22.26 28.73
N HIS A 226 -9.50 21.58 27.76
CA HIS A 226 -9.92 20.24 27.35
C HIS A 226 -9.09 19.16 28.06
N LEU A 227 -9.78 18.23 28.73
CA LEU A 227 -9.18 17.15 29.48
C LEU A 227 -8.60 16.09 28.52
N HIS A 228 -7.36 15.66 28.75
CA HIS A 228 -6.59 14.83 27.81
C HIS A 228 -7.00 13.35 27.82
N LEU A 229 -8.22 13.03 27.40
CA LEU A 229 -8.64 11.64 27.18
C LEU A 229 -8.10 11.12 25.84
N ARG A 230 -6.84 10.66 25.85
CA ARG A 230 -6.23 9.97 24.70
C ARG A 230 -6.95 8.64 24.45
N VAL A 231 -7.93 8.64 23.55
CA VAL A 231 -8.35 7.44 22.84
C VAL A 231 -7.22 7.09 21.88
N ALA A 232 -6.48 6.00 22.14
CA ALA A 232 -5.36 5.60 21.30
C ALA A 232 -5.81 5.44 19.83
N PRO A 233 -5.00 5.86 18.84
CA PRO A 233 -5.36 5.72 17.44
C PRO A 233 -5.57 4.24 17.08
N SER A 234 -6.61 3.96 16.29
CA SER A 234 -6.97 2.61 15.84
C SER A 234 -5.77 1.90 15.18
N PRO A 235 -5.61 0.57 15.25
CA PRO A 235 -4.61 -0.16 14.47
C PRO A 235 -4.66 0.17 12.96
N ALA A 236 -5.87 0.49 12.46
CA ALA A 236 -6.06 0.91 11.08
C ALA A 236 -5.34 2.23 10.71
N SER A 237 -5.06 3.11 11.69
CA SER A 237 -4.32 4.37 11.51
C SER A 237 -2.98 4.19 10.79
N CYS A 238 -2.29 3.07 11.05
CA CYS A 238 -0.95 2.85 10.53
C CYS A 238 -0.93 2.47 9.04
N THR A 239 -2.08 2.24 8.39
CA THR A 239 -2.16 2.06 6.94
C THR A 239 -2.46 3.34 6.16
N ASP A 240 -2.46 4.51 6.80
CA ASP A 240 -2.57 5.80 6.10
C ASP A 240 -1.28 6.16 5.35
N LEU A 241 -0.10 5.89 5.93
CA LEU A 241 1.20 6.08 5.25
C LEU A 241 1.72 4.84 4.52
N ARG A 242 0.87 3.83 4.24
CA ARG A 242 1.28 2.61 3.52
C ARG A 242 2.00 2.91 2.20
N MET A 243 1.62 4.00 1.53
CA MET A 243 2.21 4.45 0.25
C MET A 243 3.66 4.97 0.38
N MET A 244 4.21 5.01 1.61
CA MET A 244 5.65 5.21 1.87
C MET A 244 6.53 4.26 1.05
N VAL A 245 6.03 3.08 0.65
CA VAL A 245 6.75 2.18 -0.26
C VAL A 245 7.05 2.85 -1.62
N LYS A 246 6.08 3.59 -2.21
CA LYS A 246 6.29 4.36 -3.45
C LYS A 246 7.35 5.45 -3.27
N VAL A 247 7.30 6.17 -2.14
CA VAL A 247 8.30 7.18 -1.75
C VAL A 247 9.70 6.56 -1.64
N VAL A 248 9.81 5.40 -0.98
CA VAL A 248 11.07 4.66 -0.84
C VAL A 248 11.61 4.18 -2.20
N SER A 249 10.75 3.67 -3.09
CA SER A 249 11.16 3.32 -4.46
C SER A 249 11.71 4.53 -5.21
N GLY A 250 11.05 5.69 -5.13
CA GLY A 250 11.57 6.95 -5.68
C GLY A 250 12.97 7.28 -5.13
N VAL A 251 13.12 7.37 -3.81
CA VAL A 251 14.41 7.66 -3.16
C VAL A 251 15.51 6.66 -3.56
N LEU A 252 15.20 5.36 -3.64
CA LEU A 252 16.17 4.35 -4.06
C LEU A 252 16.54 4.46 -5.55
N ILE A 253 15.61 4.81 -6.44
CA ILE A 253 15.92 5.08 -7.85
C ILE A 253 16.79 6.34 -7.98
N LEU A 254 16.46 7.45 -7.29
CA LEU A 254 17.27 8.68 -7.29
C LEU A 254 18.72 8.42 -6.84
N ARG A 255 18.90 7.64 -5.77
CA ARG A 255 20.21 7.15 -5.29
C ARG A 255 20.96 6.32 -6.35
N LYS A 256 20.29 5.34 -6.97
CA LYS A 256 20.93 4.40 -7.92
C LYS A 256 21.28 5.07 -9.26
N THR A 257 20.44 5.98 -9.74
CA THR A 257 20.67 6.78 -10.95
C THR A 257 21.63 7.94 -10.72
N LYS A 258 21.88 8.32 -9.45
CA LYS A 258 22.70 9.48 -9.04
C LYS A 258 22.13 10.80 -9.57
N ALA A 259 20.82 10.97 -9.41
CA ALA A 259 20.11 12.18 -9.82
C ALA A 259 20.73 13.43 -9.18
N SER A 260 21.00 14.45 -9.99
CA SER A 260 21.75 15.66 -9.60
C SER A 260 21.16 16.39 -8.40
N ALA A 261 19.82 16.40 -8.29
CA ALA A 261 19.07 17.04 -7.22
C ALA A 261 19.05 16.24 -5.90
N TRP A 262 19.40 14.95 -5.89
CA TRP A 262 19.41 14.12 -4.69
C TRP A 262 20.78 14.14 -4.01
N THR A 263 20.99 15.13 -3.13
CA THR A 263 22.27 15.38 -2.45
C THR A 263 22.44 14.57 -1.15
N ASP A 264 23.68 14.31 -0.75
CA ASP A 264 24.01 13.55 0.47
C ASP A 264 23.44 14.18 1.77
N ASP A 265 23.36 15.51 1.84
CA ASP A 265 22.75 16.24 2.97
C ASP A 265 21.23 15.99 3.04
N LEU A 266 20.56 16.00 1.89
CA LEU A 266 19.12 15.77 1.76
C LEU A 266 18.78 14.30 2.06
N ASP A 267 19.60 13.37 1.56
CA ASP A 267 19.52 11.95 1.90
C ASP A 267 19.65 11.73 3.41
N SER A 268 20.68 12.33 4.02
CA SER A 268 20.94 12.24 5.46
C SER A 268 19.78 12.79 6.29
N ALA A 269 19.17 13.89 5.84
CA ALA A 269 18.00 14.48 6.49
C ALA A 269 16.75 13.59 6.37
N PHE A 270 16.48 13.03 5.19
CA PHE A 270 15.37 12.10 4.96
C PHE A 270 15.55 10.79 5.76
N VAL A 271 16.76 10.22 5.75
CA VAL A 271 17.11 9.05 6.58
C VAL A 271 16.95 9.35 8.07
N ALA A 272 17.26 10.57 8.53
CA ALA A 272 17.02 10.99 9.91
C ALA A 272 15.52 11.11 10.25
N TRP A 273 14.68 11.55 9.31
CA TRP A 273 13.22 11.53 9.46
C TRP A 273 12.70 10.08 9.54
N CYS A 274 13.08 9.22 8.59
CA CYS A 274 12.67 7.82 8.57
C CYS A 274 13.10 7.06 9.83
N LYS A 275 14.31 7.30 10.37
CA LYS A 275 14.77 6.69 11.63
C LYS A 275 13.90 7.08 12.84
N LYS A 276 13.42 8.32 12.91
CA LYS A 276 12.44 8.74 13.94
C LYS A 276 11.10 8.01 13.75
N TYR A 277 10.61 7.90 12.51
CA TYR A 277 9.32 7.26 12.24
C TYR A 277 9.34 5.74 12.49
N ILE A 278 10.44 5.07 12.13
CA ILE A 278 10.70 3.67 12.52
C ILE A 278 10.65 3.51 14.04
N SER A 279 11.32 4.40 14.79
CA SER A 279 11.31 4.34 16.26
C SER A 279 9.91 4.58 16.85
N TRP A 280 9.03 5.36 16.19
CA TRP A 280 7.63 5.47 16.59
C TRP A 280 6.86 4.17 16.29
N LEU A 281 6.98 3.62 15.08
CA LEU A 281 6.34 2.35 14.68
C LEU A 281 6.78 1.16 15.55
N GLU A 282 8.04 1.10 15.97
CA GLU A 282 8.58 0.05 16.85
C GLU A 282 8.14 0.21 18.33
N SER A 283 7.62 1.38 18.72
CA SER A 283 7.30 1.70 20.12
C SER A 283 5.81 1.89 20.41
N ALA A 284 5.06 2.52 19.51
CA ALA A 284 3.65 2.87 19.69
C ALA A 284 2.73 1.64 19.81
N PRO A 285 1.74 1.63 20.73
CA PRO A 285 0.80 0.51 20.87
C PRO A 285 0.00 0.24 19.60
N SER A 286 -0.55 1.28 18.97
CA SER A 286 -1.34 1.21 17.74
C SER A 286 -0.57 0.59 16.57
N ALA A 287 0.72 0.93 16.41
CA ALA A 287 1.59 0.37 15.38
C ALA A 287 1.93 -1.10 15.64
N LYS A 288 2.05 -1.51 16.90
CA LYS A 288 2.23 -2.92 17.28
C LYS A 288 0.98 -3.74 17.04
N GLU A 289 -0.18 -3.20 17.40
CA GLU A 289 -1.48 -3.81 17.12
C GLU A 289 -1.68 -3.96 15.60
N ALA A 290 -1.37 -2.92 14.81
CA ALA A 290 -1.41 -2.95 13.35
C ALA A 290 -0.49 -4.03 12.75
N ALA A 291 0.77 -4.10 13.23
CA ALA A 291 1.73 -5.13 12.81
C ALA A 291 1.37 -6.56 13.26
N SER A 292 0.42 -6.71 14.18
CA SER A 292 -0.10 -8.00 14.66
C SER A 292 -1.42 -8.43 14.02
N ALA A 293 -2.02 -7.61 13.16
CA ALA A 293 -3.29 -7.91 12.53
C ALA A 293 -3.20 -9.09 11.55
N ASP A 294 -4.27 -9.88 11.51
CA ASP A 294 -4.43 -11.13 10.73
C ASP A 294 -4.97 -10.90 9.30
N ASN A 295 -5.23 -9.65 8.94
CA ASN A 295 -5.74 -9.21 7.64
C ASN A 295 -4.78 -8.20 6.96
N ASN A 296 -5.23 -7.58 5.87
CA ASN A 296 -4.49 -6.57 5.10
C ASN A 296 -3.77 -5.47 5.93
N HIS A 297 -4.25 -5.12 7.13
CA HIS A 297 -3.54 -4.15 7.98
C HIS A 297 -2.16 -4.65 8.41
N GLY A 298 -2.01 -5.93 8.73
CA GLY A 298 -0.73 -6.55 9.08
C GLY A 298 0.20 -6.64 7.87
N THR A 299 -0.36 -7.00 6.70
CA THR A 299 0.35 -6.99 5.41
C THR A 299 0.96 -5.63 5.10
N TYR A 300 0.18 -4.56 5.26
CA TYR A 300 0.65 -3.20 4.97
C TYR A 300 1.60 -2.64 6.03
N ALA A 301 1.40 -2.96 7.31
CA ALA A 301 2.36 -2.61 8.37
C ALA A 301 3.74 -3.27 8.12
N ALA A 302 3.76 -4.54 7.72
CA ALA A 302 4.99 -5.26 7.39
C ALA A 302 5.70 -4.65 6.15
N GLY A 303 4.96 -4.38 5.08
CA GLY A 303 5.50 -3.71 3.88
C GLY A 303 6.08 -2.33 4.17
N GLN A 304 5.33 -1.47 4.85
CA GLN A 304 5.77 -0.12 5.21
C GLN A 304 7.04 -0.14 6.08
N MET A 305 7.09 -1.02 7.09
CA MET A 305 8.27 -1.17 7.94
C MET A 305 9.49 -1.68 7.15
N MET A 306 9.33 -2.68 6.26
CA MET A 306 10.43 -3.15 5.43
C MET A 306 10.99 -2.06 4.51
N ALA A 307 10.13 -1.27 3.84
CA ALA A 307 10.56 -0.18 2.98
C ALA A 307 11.35 0.89 3.76
N LEU A 308 10.84 1.32 4.91
CA LEU A 308 11.54 2.25 5.80
C LEU A 308 12.88 1.69 6.28
N LYS A 309 12.94 0.42 6.67
CA LYS A 309 14.16 -0.27 7.09
C LYS A 309 15.21 -0.32 5.96
N ILE A 310 14.80 -0.63 4.73
CA ILE A 310 15.67 -0.62 3.55
C ILE A 310 16.21 0.80 3.29
N VAL A 311 15.36 1.84 3.30
CA VAL A 311 15.80 3.20 2.94
C VAL A 311 16.78 3.80 3.95
N VAL A 312 16.76 3.38 5.21
CA VAL A 312 17.72 3.80 6.25
C VAL A 312 18.98 2.92 6.35
N GLY A 313 19.10 1.88 5.51
CA GLY A 313 20.24 0.95 5.47
C GLY A 313 20.15 -0.26 6.41
N ASP A 314 19.00 -0.49 7.06
CA ASP A 314 18.75 -1.63 7.97
C ASP A 314 18.13 -2.81 7.20
N THR A 315 18.86 -3.34 6.20
CA THR A 315 18.42 -4.50 5.40
C THR A 315 18.23 -5.76 6.24
N ASP A 316 19.00 -5.87 7.32
CA ASP A 316 18.92 -6.91 8.34
C ASP A 316 17.58 -6.84 9.10
N GLY A 317 17.17 -5.64 9.52
CA GLY A 317 15.88 -5.36 10.13
C GLY A 317 14.72 -5.60 9.17
N ALA A 318 14.83 -5.15 7.91
CA ALA A 318 13.83 -5.44 6.87
C ALA A 318 13.65 -6.94 6.66
N THR A 319 14.76 -7.69 6.57
CA THR A 319 14.75 -9.15 6.41
C THR A 319 14.10 -9.85 7.60
N LYS A 320 14.35 -9.38 8.83
CA LYS A 320 13.70 -9.89 10.06
C LYS A 320 12.19 -9.63 10.04
N VAL A 321 11.74 -8.43 9.67
CA VAL A 321 10.32 -8.07 9.58
C VAL A 321 9.59 -8.91 8.53
N GLY A 322 10.15 -9.04 7.33
CA GLY A 322 9.53 -9.84 6.27
C GLY A 322 9.44 -11.32 6.63
N ARG A 323 10.50 -11.89 7.23
CA ARG A 323 10.49 -13.30 7.69
C ARG A 323 9.52 -13.52 8.87
N ALA A 324 9.33 -12.54 9.75
CA ALA A 324 8.34 -12.60 10.82
C ALA A 324 6.90 -12.52 10.28
N PHE A 325 6.65 -11.69 9.26
CA PHE A 325 5.36 -11.61 8.58
C PHE A 325 5.01 -12.93 7.86
N PHE A 326 5.86 -13.38 6.92
CA PHE A 326 5.63 -14.57 6.09
C PHE A 326 5.72 -15.91 6.84
N GLY A 327 6.21 -15.92 8.09
CA GLY A 327 6.16 -17.08 8.99
C GLY A 327 5.13 -16.96 10.12
N GLY A 328 4.41 -15.83 10.21
CA GLY A 328 3.56 -15.45 11.33
C GLY A 328 2.20 -14.93 10.89
N ALA A 329 2.05 -13.61 10.77
CA ALA A 329 0.76 -12.96 10.48
C ALA A 329 0.16 -13.36 9.11
N TYR A 330 0.99 -13.72 8.12
CA TYR A 330 0.55 -14.27 6.83
C TYR A 330 -0.24 -15.58 6.99
N ASN A 331 -0.04 -16.33 8.08
CA ASN A 331 -0.55 -17.68 8.22
C ASN A 331 -2.06 -17.70 8.45
N GLY A 332 -2.82 -18.10 7.42
CA GLY A 332 -4.30 -18.10 7.45
C GLY A 332 -4.95 -16.98 6.64
N MET A 333 -4.17 -16.00 6.14
CA MET A 333 -4.66 -14.96 5.22
C MET A 333 -5.21 -15.54 3.92
N ILE A 334 -4.67 -16.69 3.47
CA ILE A 334 -5.06 -17.39 2.25
C ILE A 334 -5.45 -18.83 2.60
N ALA A 335 -6.66 -19.22 2.22
CA ALA A 335 -7.23 -20.56 2.41
C ALA A 335 -6.78 -21.55 1.32
N ALA A 336 -7.07 -22.84 1.52
CA ALA A 336 -6.65 -23.93 0.64
C ALA A 336 -7.18 -23.85 -0.81
N ASN A 337 -8.23 -23.06 -1.06
CA ASN A 337 -8.81 -22.79 -2.38
C ASN A 337 -8.33 -21.46 -3.00
N GLY A 338 -7.45 -20.72 -2.33
CA GLY A 338 -7.03 -19.37 -2.71
C GLY A 338 -7.92 -18.24 -2.20
N ASP A 339 -9.07 -18.51 -1.57
CA ASP A 339 -9.87 -17.41 -0.99
C ASP A 339 -9.17 -16.79 0.24
N GLN A 340 -9.53 -15.55 0.57
CA GLN A 340 -8.93 -14.76 1.66
C GLN A 340 -10.02 -14.48 2.71
N PRO A 341 -10.18 -15.33 3.76
CA PRO A 341 -11.43 -15.38 4.52
C PRO A 341 -11.84 -14.09 5.23
N LEU A 342 -10.88 -13.32 5.76
CA LEU A 342 -11.16 -12.06 6.45
C LEU A 342 -11.49 -10.91 5.49
N GLU A 343 -11.01 -11.00 4.25
CA GLU A 343 -11.32 -10.04 3.19
C GLU A 343 -12.63 -10.40 2.47
N ALA A 344 -12.96 -11.70 2.42
CA ALA A 344 -14.19 -12.25 1.86
C ALA A 344 -15.46 -11.88 2.65
N THR A 345 -15.35 -11.56 3.95
CA THR A 345 -16.47 -11.17 4.82
C THR A 345 -16.76 -9.67 4.83
N ARG A 346 -15.98 -8.87 4.10
CA ARG A 346 -16.13 -7.41 4.00
C ARG A 346 -17.30 -7.02 3.10
N THR A 347 -17.76 -5.80 3.24
CA THR A 347 -18.81 -5.18 2.39
C THR A 347 -18.36 -4.93 0.95
N ARG A 348 -17.06 -4.70 0.73
CA ARG A 348 -16.40 -4.65 -0.59
C ARG A 348 -15.40 -5.82 -0.74
N PRO A 349 -15.89 -7.07 -0.91
CA PRO A 349 -15.06 -8.26 -0.84
C PRO A 349 -14.25 -8.56 -2.12
N TYR A 350 -14.52 -7.92 -3.25
CA TYR A 350 -13.59 -7.92 -4.41
C TYR A 350 -12.41 -7.00 -4.14
N HIS A 351 -12.70 -5.78 -3.66
CA HIS A 351 -11.70 -4.78 -3.30
C HIS A 351 -10.74 -5.31 -2.25
N TYR A 352 -11.23 -5.80 -1.11
CA TYR A 352 -10.35 -6.22 -0.02
C TYR A 352 -9.44 -7.41 -0.38
N ARG A 353 -9.87 -8.30 -1.30
CA ARG A 353 -9.01 -9.36 -1.85
C ARG A 353 -7.86 -8.77 -2.68
N ASN A 354 -8.16 -7.86 -3.61
CA ASN A 354 -7.17 -7.18 -4.44
C ASN A 354 -6.26 -6.25 -3.64
N PHE A 355 -6.80 -5.62 -2.60
CA PHE A 355 -6.11 -4.77 -1.64
C PHE A 355 -5.06 -5.58 -0.86
N ASN A 356 -5.41 -6.75 -0.32
CA ASN A 356 -4.45 -7.59 0.39
C ASN A 356 -3.41 -8.22 -0.56
N ILE A 357 -3.81 -8.67 -1.76
CA ILE A 357 -2.89 -9.24 -2.77
C ILE A 357 -1.80 -8.23 -3.14
N ALA A 358 -2.14 -6.98 -3.43
CA ALA A 358 -1.15 -5.92 -3.72
C ALA A 358 -0.18 -5.70 -2.55
N GLY A 359 -0.66 -5.78 -1.31
CA GLY A 359 0.17 -5.72 -0.11
C GLY A 359 1.12 -6.92 0.01
N MET A 360 0.64 -8.14 -0.26
CA MET A 360 1.46 -9.36 -0.17
C MET A 360 2.53 -9.40 -1.28
N ILE A 361 2.18 -8.99 -2.50
CA ILE A 361 3.12 -8.73 -3.62
C ILE A 361 4.23 -7.76 -3.17
N THR A 362 3.82 -6.63 -2.59
CA THR A 362 4.73 -5.59 -2.10
C THR A 362 5.68 -6.12 -1.03
N ALA A 363 5.16 -6.83 -0.02
CA ALA A 363 5.95 -7.44 1.03
C ALA A 363 6.93 -8.50 0.49
N ALA A 364 6.52 -9.30 -0.50
CA ALA A 364 7.37 -10.29 -1.14
C ALA A 364 8.51 -9.65 -1.95
N ARG A 365 8.26 -8.52 -2.64
CA ARG A 365 9.28 -7.74 -3.35
C ARG A 365 10.29 -7.10 -2.41
N LEU A 366 9.82 -6.43 -1.36
CA LEU A 366 10.68 -5.79 -0.36
C LEU A 366 11.60 -6.81 0.32
N LEU A 367 11.07 -7.97 0.72
CA LEU A 367 11.89 -9.04 1.30
C LEU A 367 12.84 -9.66 0.27
N LYS A 368 12.46 -9.75 -1.02
CA LYS A 368 13.36 -10.23 -2.09
C LYS A 368 14.49 -9.25 -2.39
N TYR A 369 14.27 -7.95 -2.21
CA TYR A 369 15.29 -6.90 -2.33
C TYR A 369 16.26 -6.90 -1.15
N ALA A 370 15.74 -6.98 0.08
CA ALA A 370 16.56 -7.06 1.29
C ALA A 370 17.32 -8.40 1.42
N ASP A 371 16.74 -9.49 0.93
CA ASP A 371 17.30 -10.84 0.93
C ASP A 371 17.08 -11.51 -0.45
N PRO A 372 18.08 -11.39 -1.37
CA PRO A 372 18.04 -12.05 -2.67
C PRO A 372 17.92 -13.58 -2.63
N SER A 373 18.19 -14.24 -1.49
CA SER A 373 17.96 -15.69 -1.33
C SER A 373 16.50 -16.05 -1.04
N SER A 374 15.67 -15.06 -0.67
CA SER A 374 14.28 -15.25 -0.27
C SER A 374 13.43 -15.90 -1.38
N ASN A 375 12.51 -16.76 -0.95
CA ASN A 375 11.60 -17.53 -1.81
C ASN A 375 10.13 -17.39 -1.37
N VAL A 376 9.77 -16.32 -0.66
CA VAL A 376 8.44 -16.17 -0.01
C VAL A 376 7.25 -16.15 -0.97
N TRP A 377 7.47 -15.86 -2.25
CA TRP A 377 6.48 -16.07 -3.32
C TRP A 377 5.97 -17.52 -3.39
N ASN A 378 6.80 -18.50 -3.01
CA ASN A 378 6.44 -19.91 -2.94
C ASN A 378 6.08 -20.37 -1.51
N THR A 379 6.06 -19.47 -0.53
CA THR A 379 5.59 -19.78 0.83
C THR A 379 4.06 -19.83 0.84
N SER A 380 3.52 -20.99 1.21
CA SER A 380 2.08 -21.15 1.47
C SER A 380 1.72 -20.55 2.84
N SER A 381 0.54 -19.91 2.95
CA SER A 381 0.09 -19.28 4.20
C SER A 381 -0.10 -20.31 5.33
N MET A 382 -0.80 -21.42 5.05
CA MET A 382 -0.93 -22.53 6.01
C MET A 382 -1.27 -23.85 5.32
N ALA A 383 -2.28 -23.83 4.45
CA ALA A 383 -2.60 -24.96 3.59
C ALA A 383 -1.60 -25.05 2.42
N SER A 384 -1.15 -26.26 2.08
CA SER A 384 -0.21 -26.48 0.96
C SER A 384 -0.79 -25.93 -0.35
N GLY A 385 -0.07 -25.02 -1.01
CA GLY A 385 -0.50 -24.36 -2.24
C GLY A 385 -1.24 -23.03 -2.04
N ALA A 386 -1.56 -22.63 -0.81
CA ALA A 386 -2.18 -21.33 -0.50
C ALA A 386 -1.15 -20.17 -0.59
N THR A 387 -0.70 -19.85 -1.79
CA THR A 387 0.29 -18.80 -2.11
C THR A 387 -0.37 -17.53 -2.64
N ILE A 388 0.42 -16.45 -2.79
CA ILE A 388 -0.01 -15.19 -3.44
C ILE A 388 -0.58 -15.46 -4.85
N GLN A 389 0.04 -16.37 -5.62
CA GLN A 389 -0.49 -16.81 -6.92
C GLN A 389 -1.87 -17.47 -6.80
N ALA A 390 -2.08 -18.34 -5.81
CA ALA A 390 -3.39 -18.96 -5.58
C ALA A 390 -4.46 -17.93 -5.18
N ALA A 391 -4.09 -16.88 -4.41
CA ALA A 391 -5.00 -15.80 -4.05
C ALA A 391 -5.43 -14.96 -5.26
N LEU A 392 -4.51 -14.64 -6.16
CA LEU A 392 -4.88 -14.02 -7.44
C LEU A 392 -5.75 -14.97 -8.27
N ASP A 393 -5.32 -16.22 -8.43
CA ASP A 393 -5.99 -17.21 -9.26
C ASP A 393 -7.45 -17.44 -8.87
N PHE A 394 -7.75 -17.39 -7.56
CA PHE A 394 -9.12 -17.36 -7.05
C PHE A 394 -9.83 -16.04 -7.38
N THR A 395 -9.18 -14.89 -7.10
CA THR A 395 -9.78 -13.56 -7.28
C THR A 395 -10.10 -13.23 -8.74
N MET A 396 -9.36 -13.78 -9.71
CA MET A 396 -9.68 -13.71 -11.15
C MET A 396 -11.02 -14.36 -11.51
N GLY A 397 -11.55 -15.27 -10.67
CA GLY A 397 -12.86 -15.90 -10.81
C GLY A 397 -13.98 -15.26 -9.98
N VAL A 398 -13.70 -14.17 -9.24
CA VAL A 398 -14.70 -13.47 -8.41
C VAL A 398 -15.39 -12.40 -9.25
N ASP A 399 -16.73 -12.36 -9.18
CA ASP A 399 -17.57 -11.34 -9.78
C ASP A 399 -17.43 -9.99 -9.03
N PRO A 400 -16.91 -8.92 -9.68
CA PRO A 400 -16.71 -7.61 -9.06
C PRO A 400 -18.01 -6.80 -8.87
N SER A 401 -19.14 -7.20 -9.47
CA SER A 401 -20.37 -6.41 -9.42
C SER A 401 -20.96 -6.27 -8.01
N LYS A 402 -20.59 -7.16 -7.09
CA LYS A 402 -20.99 -7.12 -5.66
C LYS A 402 -20.44 -5.92 -4.91
N ASP A 403 -19.30 -5.37 -5.36
CA ASP A 403 -18.66 -4.20 -4.78
C ASP A 403 -19.24 -2.88 -5.34
N GLN A 404 -20.28 -2.95 -6.18
CA GLN A 404 -20.93 -1.80 -6.81
C GLN A 404 -22.37 -1.48 -6.34
N PRO A 405 -22.73 -1.57 -5.03
CA PRO A 405 -24.13 -1.38 -4.60
C PRO A 405 -24.66 0.05 -4.79
N ASP A 406 -23.84 1.06 -4.52
CA ASP A 406 -24.29 2.47 -4.39
C ASP A 406 -23.76 3.42 -5.48
N GLY A 407 -22.98 2.92 -6.44
CA GLY A 407 -22.60 3.66 -7.66
C GLY A 407 -21.56 4.77 -7.50
N TYR A 408 -20.78 4.79 -6.40
CA TYR A 408 -19.61 5.69 -6.26
C TYR A 408 -18.53 5.37 -7.31
N ASP A 409 -18.20 4.09 -7.44
CA ASP A 409 -17.28 3.58 -8.48
C ASP A 409 -18.09 2.96 -9.62
N SER A 410 -17.58 3.10 -10.85
CA SER A 410 -18.08 2.30 -11.98
C SER A 410 -17.53 0.87 -11.93
N LEU A 411 -18.27 -0.09 -12.49
CA LEU A 411 -17.83 -1.49 -12.57
C LEU A 411 -16.45 -1.64 -13.24
N ALA A 412 -16.13 -0.77 -14.21
CA ALA A 412 -14.81 -0.73 -14.85
C ALA A 412 -13.69 -0.32 -13.87
N GLN A 413 -13.94 0.65 -12.99
CA GLN A 413 -12.98 1.09 -11.98
C GLN A 413 -12.78 0.02 -10.89
N VAL A 414 -13.87 -0.62 -10.42
CA VAL A 414 -13.79 -1.76 -9.49
C VAL A 414 -13.02 -2.92 -10.11
N THR A 415 -13.31 -3.28 -11.38
CA THR A 415 -12.61 -4.38 -12.07
C THR A 415 -11.14 -4.04 -12.35
N ALA A 416 -10.79 -2.75 -12.51
CA ALA A 416 -9.41 -2.34 -12.77
C ALA A 416 -8.44 -2.65 -11.63
N GLU A 417 -8.95 -2.85 -10.41
CA GLU A 417 -8.15 -3.14 -9.22
C GLU A 417 -7.31 -4.44 -9.36
N ILE A 418 -7.75 -5.41 -10.16
CA ILE A 418 -7.02 -6.68 -10.29
C ILE A 418 -5.85 -6.61 -11.28
N TYR A 419 -5.83 -5.68 -12.23
CA TYR A 419 -4.89 -5.74 -13.37
C TYR A 419 -3.40 -5.60 -12.98
N PRO A 420 -2.99 -4.70 -12.05
CA PRO A 420 -1.61 -4.66 -11.56
C PRO A 420 -1.22 -5.96 -10.86
N ASN A 421 -2.14 -6.59 -10.10
CA ASN A 421 -1.89 -7.86 -9.42
C ASN A 421 -1.70 -9.01 -10.43
N VAL A 422 -2.48 -9.04 -11.52
CA VAL A 422 -2.29 -10.00 -12.63
C VAL A 422 -0.93 -9.83 -13.28
N ALA A 423 -0.53 -8.58 -13.56
CA ALA A 423 0.76 -8.30 -14.16
C ALA A 423 1.92 -8.70 -13.23
N ALA A 424 1.80 -8.42 -11.93
CA ALA A 424 2.78 -8.75 -10.91
C ALA A 424 2.98 -10.26 -10.66
N VAL A 425 1.92 -11.05 -10.73
CA VAL A 425 2.04 -12.52 -10.65
C VAL A 425 2.61 -13.08 -11.96
N ALA A 426 2.15 -12.61 -13.12
CA ALA A 426 2.65 -13.08 -14.40
C ALA A 426 4.12 -12.73 -14.65
N SER A 427 4.59 -11.54 -14.24
CA SER A 427 6.00 -11.13 -14.31
C SER A 427 6.91 -11.96 -13.39
N THR A 428 6.36 -12.44 -12.26
CA THR A 428 7.11 -13.15 -11.21
C THR A 428 7.15 -14.67 -11.39
N TYR A 429 6.00 -15.29 -11.66
CA TYR A 429 5.85 -16.74 -11.81
C TYR A 429 5.88 -17.20 -13.28
N GLY A 430 5.75 -16.27 -14.23
CA GLY A 430 5.58 -16.55 -15.65
C GLY A 430 4.12 -16.86 -16.02
N ASP A 431 3.84 -16.86 -17.33
CA ASP A 431 2.53 -17.18 -17.90
C ASP A 431 2.63 -18.27 -19.00
N PRO A 432 2.99 -19.53 -18.63
CA PRO A 432 3.33 -20.57 -19.60
C PRO A 432 2.15 -20.99 -20.49
N ASP A 433 0.94 -20.99 -19.94
CA ASP A 433 -0.31 -21.33 -20.63
C ASP A 433 -1.03 -20.09 -21.21
N GLY A 434 -0.45 -18.90 -21.06
CA GLY A 434 -1.03 -17.63 -21.54
C GLY A 434 -2.28 -17.17 -20.77
N LYS A 435 -2.53 -17.71 -19.57
CA LYS A 435 -3.69 -17.45 -18.71
C LYS A 435 -3.81 -15.97 -18.34
N TYR A 436 -2.74 -15.39 -17.80
CA TYR A 436 -2.74 -14.04 -17.25
C TYR A 436 -2.80 -12.98 -18.36
N LEU A 437 -2.02 -13.17 -19.43
CA LEU A 437 -2.04 -12.34 -20.62
C LEU A 437 -3.40 -12.42 -21.34
N LYS A 438 -4.04 -13.59 -21.37
CA LYS A 438 -5.39 -13.75 -21.92
C LYS A 438 -6.40 -12.94 -21.10
N PHE A 439 -6.39 -13.06 -19.77
CA PHE A 439 -7.27 -12.29 -18.88
C PHE A 439 -7.13 -10.77 -19.10
N LEU A 440 -5.89 -10.27 -19.13
CA LEU A 440 -5.64 -8.84 -19.38
C LEU A 440 -6.13 -8.39 -20.77
N LYS A 441 -6.00 -9.23 -21.81
CA LYS A 441 -6.51 -8.93 -23.16
C LYS A 441 -8.03 -8.97 -23.27
N GLU A 442 -8.68 -9.95 -22.65
CA GLU A 442 -10.14 -10.14 -22.70
C GLU A 442 -10.89 -9.10 -21.85
N SER A 443 -10.21 -8.46 -20.90
CA SER A 443 -10.76 -7.33 -20.13
C SER A 443 -11.05 -6.06 -20.94
N GLY A 444 -10.38 -5.89 -22.09
CA GLY A 444 -10.41 -4.64 -22.88
C GLY A 444 -9.60 -3.47 -22.28
N PHE A 445 -9.01 -3.62 -21.10
CA PHE A 445 -8.16 -2.62 -20.46
C PHE A 445 -6.82 -2.46 -21.20
N PRO A 446 -6.30 -1.22 -21.39
CA PRO A 446 -5.05 -0.98 -22.12
C PRO A 446 -3.81 -1.24 -21.24
N TYR A 447 -3.66 -2.47 -20.71
CA TYR A 447 -2.62 -2.87 -19.75
C TYR A 447 -1.16 -2.63 -20.20
N ALA A 448 -0.91 -2.43 -21.50
CA ALA A 448 0.42 -2.13 -22.04
C ALA A 448 0.71 -0.62 -22.13
N ASP A 449 -0.34 0.21 -22.00
CA ASP A 449 -0.26 1.67 -21.91
C ASP A 449 -0.35 2.15 -20.45
N ASP A 450 -0.57 1.26 -19.47
CA ASP A 450 -0.62 1.58 -18.03
C ASP A 450 0.79 1.59 -17.39
N PRO A 451 1.10 2.55 -16.48
CA PRO A 451 2.39 2.63 -15.79
C PRO A 451 2.97 1.33 -15.24
N PHE A 452 2.17 0.39 -14.70
CA PHE A 452 2.75 -0.84 -14.14
C PHE A 452 3.53 -1.66 -15.16
N PHE A 453 3.18 -1.56 -16.44
CA PHE A 453 3.86 -2.28 -17.52
C PHE A 453 5.33 -1.86 -17.70
N VAL A 454 5.77 -0.72 -17.14
CA VAL A 454 7.19 -0.31 -17.14
C VAL A 454 8.06 -1.29 -16.34
N TRP A 455 7.60 -1.77 -15.18
CA TRP A 455 8.38 -2.65 -14.29
C TRP A 455 7.86 -4.08 -14.22
N GLU A 456 6.61 -4.35 -14.60
CA GLU A 456 6.05 -5.71 -14.66
C GLU A 456 6.55 -6.47 -15.90
N GLN A 457 7.85 -6.78 -15.94
CA GLN A 457 8.49 -7.40 -17.09
C GLN A 457 9.37 -8.61 -16.71
N PRO A 458 9.32 -9.70 -17.49
CA PRO A 458 8.58 -9.86 -18.76
C PRO A 458 7.14 -10.34 -18.54
N LEU A 459 6.13 -9.49 -18.80
CA LEU A 459 4.72 -9.87 -18.61
C LEU A 459 4.30 -11.03 -19.54
N ALA A 460 4.72 -10.96 -20.80
CA ALA A 460 4.68 -12.09 -21.74
C ALA A 460 5.59 -11.85 -22.94
N GLY A 461 6.12 -12.92 -23.53
CA GLY A 461 6.85 -12.89 -24.81
C GLY A 461 8.38 -13.08 -24.73
N GLY A 462 8.94 -13.18 -23.52
CA GLY A 462 10.37 -13.44 -23.32
C GLY A 462 10.79 -14.87 -23.68
N LYS A 463 10.98 -15.19 -24.96
CA LYS A 463 11.79 -16.35 -25.42
C LYS A 463 13.27 -16.13 -25.09
N GLY A 464 13.60 -16.08 -23.80
CA GLY A 464 14.91 -15.63 -23.33
C GLY A 464 14.96 -15.15 -21.88
N SER A 465 14.03 -15.53 -21.01
CA SER A 465 14.25 -15.45 -19.56
C SER A 465 13.77 -16.72 -18.88
N ALA A 466 14.72 -17.61 -18.56
CA ALA A 466 14.53 -18.55 -17.47
C ALA A 466 14.70 -17.77 -16.17
N GLY A 467 13.63 -17.13 -15.70
CA GLY A 467 13.56 -16.62 -14.33
C GLY A 467 13.91 -17.77 -13.38
N THR A 468 14.76 -17.52 -12.39
CA THR A 468 15.38 -18.57 -11.56
C THR A 468 14.42 -19.11 -10.48
N ALA A 469 13.25 -19.59 -10.91
CA ALA A 469 12.52 -20.62 -10.19
C ALA A 469 13.40 -21.87 -10.15
N ALA A 470 13.80 -22.31 -8.95
CA ALA A 470 14.79 -23.37 -8.78
C ALA A 470 14.23 -24.73 -9.24
N THR A 471 14.62 -25.17 -10.44
CA THR A 471 14.21 -26.47 -11.00
C THR A 471 14.91 -27.64 -10.31
N THR A 472 14.49 -27.97 -9.08
CA THR A 472 14.83 -29.23 -8.43
C THR A 472 14.28 -30.38 -9.27
N SER A 473 15.15 -31.05 -10.02
CA SER A 473 14.74 -32.01 -11.04
C SER A 473 14.20 -33.31 -10.46
N ALA A 474 12.88 -33.42 -10.36
CA ALA A 474 12.17 -34.64 -9.99
C ALA A 474 12.22 -35.71 -11.11
N LYS A 475 13.40 -36.25 -11.39
CA LYS A 475 13.55 -37.46 -12.23
C LYS A 475 13.40 -38.73 -11.39
N GLY A 476 12.16 -39.16 -11.20
CA GLY A 476 11.88 -40.52 -10.77
C GLY A 476 12.26 -41.52 -11.87
N VAL A 477 13.19 -42.45 -11.57
CA VAL A 477 13.42 -43.64 -12.40
C VAL A 477 13.33 -44.89 -11.53
N VAL A 478 12.27 -45.65 -11.81
CA VAL A 478 11.95 -47.05 -11.49
C VAL A 478 13.03 -47.87 -10.75
N SER A 479 12.61 -48.51 -9.66
CA SER A 479 13.38 -49.50 -8.91
C SER A 479 13.59 -50.82 -9.67
N ALA A 480 14.81 -51.36 -9.65
CA ALA A 480 15.05 -52.78 -9.87
C ALA A 480 16.25 -53.30 -9.04
N SER A 481 16.05 -54.44 -8.40
CA SER A 481 16.96 -55.09 -7.47
C SER A 481 18.24 -55.68 -8.08
N LYS A 482 19.35 -55.63 -7.33
CA LYS A 482 20.23 -56.79 -7.17
C LYS A 482 20.95 -56.76 -5.82
N ALA A 483 21.29 -57.94 -5.29
CA ALA A 483 21.81 -58.13 -3.95
C ALA A 483 23.22 -58.72 -3.94
N ALA A 484 23.91 -58.51 -2.81
CA ALA A 484 25.03 -59.27 -2.26
C ALA A 484 26.27 -59.51 -3.15
N ALA A 485 27.38 -58.87 -2.75
CA ALA A 485 28.69 -59.51 -2.70
C ALA A 485 29.41 -58.98 -1.44
N ALA A 486 30.07 -59.87 -0.69
CA ALA A 486 30.82 -59.51 0.50
C ALA A 486 32.12 -60.31 0.58
N SER A 487 33.22 -59.65 0.91
CA SER A 487 34.37 -60.26 1.59
C SER A 487 35.25 -59.18 2.22
N ALA A 488 35.82 -59.50 3.38
CA ALA A 488 37.03 -58.85 3.90
C ALA A 488 38.25 -59.58 3.30
N THR A 489 39.49 -59.06 3.36
CA THR A 489 40.29 -59.07 4.60
C THR A 489 41.59 -58.27 4.49
N ALA A 490 42.17 -58.00 5.66
CA ALA A 490 43.36 -57.21 5.96
C ALA A 490 44.65 -57.51 5.17
N SER A 491 45.54 -56.50 5.12
CA SER A 491 46.95 -56.64 5.52
C SER A 491 47.66 -55.28 5.72
N GLY A 492 48.61 -55.24 6.64
CA GLY A 492 49.73 -54.28 6.73
C GLY A 492 51.04 -55.08 6.89
N PRO A 493 52.12 -54.58 7.51
CA PRO A 493 52.35 -53.24 8.09
C PRO A 493 53.74 -52.63 7.75
N GLY A 494 54.10 -51.51 8.40
CA GLY A 494 55.49 -50.97 8.47
C GLY A 494 55.68 -49.59 7.81
N GLY A 495 56.46 -48.65 8.38
CA GLY A 495 57.24 -48.68 9.62
C GLY A 495 57.74 -47.30 10.11
N ALA A 496 58.53 -47.31 11.19
CA ALA A 496 59.15 -46.17 11.90
C ALA A 496 60.14 -45.33 11.03
N SER A 497 60.73 -44.18 11.41
CA SER A 497 60.88 -43.34 12.64
C SER A 497 61.46 -41.95 12.20
N GLY A 498 61.61 -40.87 12.98
CA GLY A 498 61.30 -40.53 14.38
C GLY A 498 62.22 -39.37 14.90
N SER A 499 61.76 -38.59 15.90
CA SER A 499 62.50 -37.57 16.73
C SER A 499 63.17 -36.34 16.07
N GLY A 500 63.23 -35.13 16.68
CA GLY A 500 62.57 -34.64 17.91
C GLY A 500 63.18 -33.35 18.54
N SER A 501 62.52 -32.80 19.58
CA SER A 501 62.98 -31.73 20.52
C SER A 501 63.01 -30.26 20.00
N SER A 502 62.79 -29.20 20.83
CA SER A 502 62.37 -29.12 22.25
C SER A 502 61.93 -27.70 22.73
N SER A 503 61.08 -27.66 23.78
CA SER A 503 60.88 -26.58 24.81
C SER A 503 60.36 -25.18 24.40
N SER A 504 59.59 -24.41 25.21
CA SER A 504 58.80 -24.57 26.47
C SER A 504 58.02 -23.25 26.77
N GLY A 505 57.08 -23.07 27.72
CA GLY A 505 56.40 -23.93 28.71
C GLY A 505 55.75 -23.12 29.88
N ALA A 506 54.82 -23.72 30.65
CA ALA A 506 54.16 -23.21 31.89
C ALA A 506 53.19 -22.00 31.79
N ALA A 507 52.17 -21.77 32.63
CA ALA A 507 51.30 -22.56 33.56
C ALA A 507 50.07 -21.64 33.95
N ALA A 508 49.06 -21.88 34.82
CA ALA A 508 48.65 -22.93 35.78
C ALA A 508 47.09 -22.89 35.98
N LEU A 509 46.49 -23.60 36.96
CA LEU A 509 45.04 -23.54 37.33
C LEU A 509 44.80 -23.45 38.89
N PRO A 510 43.72 -23.95 39.56
CA PRO A 510 42.95 -23.16 40.55
C PRO A 510 42.89 -23.79 41.97
N PRO A 511 41.93 -23.42 42.85
CA PRO A 511 41.03 -24.47 43.40
C PRO A 511 39.56 -24.02 43.67
N THR A 512 38.77 -24.89 44.33
CA THR A 512 37.29 -24.89 44.49
C THR A 512 36.84 -24.96 45.97
N ALA A 513 35.55 -24.68 46.27
CA ALA A 513 34.85 -25.21 47.46
C ALA A 513 33.29 -25.15 47.39
N THR A 514 32.65 -26.08 48.11
CA THR A 514 31.23 -26.36 48.40
C THR A 514 30.43 -25.20 49.06
N GLY A 515 29.09 -25.21 49.24
CA GLY A 515 27.99 -26.17 49.05
C GLY A 515 26.77 -25.78 49.93
N SER A 516 25.64 -26.51 50.08
CA SER A 516 25.02 -27.61 49.32
C SER A 516 23.72 -28.13 49.99
N GLY A 517 22.54 -28.05 49.34
CA GLY A 517 21.27 -28.72 49.74
C GLY A 517 19.99 -27.98 49.29
N SER A 518 18.77 -28.52 49.29
CA SER A 518 18.19 -29.88 49.22
C SER A 518 16.74 -29.79 49.74
N GLY A 519 15.72 -30.16 48.96
CA GLY A 519 14.33 -30.15 49.44
C GLY A 519 13.32 -30.51 48.34
N ALA A 520 12.81 -31.74 48.39
CA ALA A 520 11.78 -32.23 47.46
C ALA A 520 10.62 -32.84 48.25
N ASN A 521 9.39 -32.56 47.82
CA ASN A 521 8.20 -33.35 48.12
C ASN A 521 7.07 -32.98 47.15
N GLY A 522 6.40 -34.00 46.62
CA GLY A 522 5.02 -33.91 46.09
C GLY A 522 4.10 -34.76 46.98
N PRO A 523 2.94 -35.25 46.48
CA PRO A 523 2.41 -35.09 45.13
C PRO A 523 0.88 -34.81 45.05
N SER A 524 0.37 -34.84 43.80
CA SER A 524 -0.95 -35.35 43.37
C SER A 524 -2.10 -34.38 43.01
N ASN A 525 -2.65 -34.67 41.82
CA ASN A 525 -4.05 -34.59 41.36
C ASN A 525 -4.82 -33.26 41.39
N ASN A 526 -5.22 -32.77 40.21
CA ASN A 526 -6.37 -33.37 39.53
C ASN A 526 -6.29 -33.19 37.99
N ALA A 527 -7.22 -33.76 37.22
CA ALA A 527 -7.10 -33.93 35.76
C ALA A 527 -8.35 -33.52 34.94
N GLY A 528 -8.16 -33.38 33.62
CA GLY A 528 -9.22 -33.23 32.61
C GLY A 528 -9.23 -31.85 31.91
N ALA A 529 -9.56 -31.74 30.62
CA ALA A 529 -9.75 -32.78 29.61
C ALA A 529 -9.49 -32.22 28.20
N ASN A 530 -9.15 -33.09 27.26
CA ASN A 530 -8.90 -32.74 25.86
C ASN A 530 -10.16 -33.05 25.02
N ALA A 531 -10.60 -32.16 24.14
CA ALA A 531 -11.73 -32.39 23.24
C ALA A 531 -11.55 -31.60 21.93
N GLY A 532 -11.77 -32.26 20.80
CA GLY A 532 -11.80 -31.63 19.48
C GLY A 532 -13.06 -32.02 18.72
N ALA A 533 -13.46 -31.18 17.77
CA ALA A 533 -14.44 -31.48 16.74
C ALA A 533 -13.78 -31.08 15.39
N GLN A 534 -13.55 -31.98 14.45
CA GLN A 534 -14.55 -32.66 13.62
C GLN A 534 -15.58 -31.69 13.01
N ALA A 535 -15.32 -31.30 11.76
CA ALA A 535 -16.33 -30.73 10.89
C ALA A 535 -17.28 -31.84 10.38
N GLN A 536 -18.55 -31.51 10.21
CA GLN A 536 -19.50 -32.29 9.41
C GLN A 536 -20.24 -31.36 8.46
N SER A 537 -20.48 -31.85 7.24
CA SER A 537 -21.33 -31.20 6.25
C SER A 537 -22.79 -31.56 6.49
N ALA A 538 -23.70 -30.65 6.12
CA ALA A 538 -25.11 -30.94 5.91
C ALA A 538 -25.57 -30.20 4.66
N ALA A 539 -26.38 -30.87 3.84
CA ALA A 539 -27.03 -30.32 2.65
C ALA A 539 -28.54 -30.59 2.73
N ASP A 540 -29.32 -29.71 2.10
CA ASP A 540 -30.76 -29.79 1.82
C ASP A 540 -31.74 -30.20 2.94
N THR A 541 -32.75 -29.35 3.17
CA THR A 541 -34.14 -29.65 2.74
C THR A 541 -35.10 -28.48 2.97
N THR A 542 -36.02 -28.29 2.03
CA THR A 542 -37.32 -27.60 2.22
C THR A 542 -38.41 -28.65 1.97
N PRO A 543 -39.62 -28.57 2.61
CA PRO A 543 -40.71 -27.78 2.01
C PRO A 543 -41.82 -27.27 2.97
N THR A 544 -42.68 -26.34 2.46
CA THR A 544 -44.03 -25.92 2.97
C THR A 544 -44.16 -25.38 4.42
N GLY A 545 -45.16 -24.59 4.82
CA GLY A 545 -46.26 -23.90 4.12
C GLY A 545 -47.36 -23.40 5.11
N VAL A 546 -48.25 -22.43 4.83
CA VAL A 546 -48.38 -21.59 3.62
C VAL A 546 -48.65 -20.07 3.93
N PRO A 547 -49.78 -19.58 4.52
CA PRO A 547 -50.23 -18.19 4.24
C PRO A 547 -50.77 -17.29 5.41
N ILE A 548 -50.45 -16.00 5.38
CA ILE A 548 -51.39 -14.87 5.67
C ILE A 548 -51.22 -13.83 4.55
N GLY A 549 -52.33 -13.29 4.03
CA GLY A 549 -52.33 -12.41 2.85
C GLY A 549 -52.07 -10.93 3.15
N GLY A 550 -51.63 -10.19 2.13
CA GLY A 550 -51.53 -8.73 2.17
C GLY A 550 -52.62 -8.03 1.36
N LEU A 551 -52.75 -6.71 1.53
CA LEU A 551 -53.50 -5.85 0.59
C LEU A 551 -52.76 -4.52 0.33
N ASN A 552 -52.59 -4.28 -0.96
CA ASN A 552 -51.93 -3.16 -1.64
C ASN A 552 -52.30 -1.74 -1.15
N GLY A 553 -51.41 -0.77 -1.40
CA GLY A 553 -51.86 0.59 -1.74
C GLY A 553 -50.84 1.73 -1.61
N ALA A 554 -50.49 2.35 -2.74
CA ALA A 554 -49.78 3.64 -2.92
C ALA A 554 -48.32 3.74 -2.40
N GLY A 555 -47.37 4.28 -3.17
CA GLY A 555 -47.46 4.71 -4.57
C GLY A 555 -46.09 5.15 -5.13
N ASN A 556 -45.87 4.95 -6.44
CA ASN A 556 -44.62 5.35 -7.10
C ASN A 556 -44.50 6.88 -7.17
N ALA A 557 -43.46 7.43 -6.55
CA ALA A 557 -43.03 8.81 -6.72
C ALA A 557 -41.55 8.83 -7.12
N PRO A 558 -41.18 9.32 -8.32
CA PRO A 558 -39.77 9.44 -8.70
C PRO A 558 -39.12 10.54 -7.87
N ARG A 559 -38.04 10.22 -7.16
CA ARG A 559 -37.20 11.23 -6.49
C ARG A 559 -36.53 12.12 -7.55
N PRO A 560 -36.40 13.44 -7.31
CA PRO A 560 -35.94 14.38 -8.33
C PRO A 560 -34.48 14.12 -8.71
N ARG A 561 -34.18 14.25 -10.01
CA ARG A 561 -32.79 14.33 -10.51
C ARG A 561 -32.18 15.64 -10.02
N SER A 562 -30.98 15.57 -9.43
CA SER A 562 -30.20 16.76 -9.10
C SER A 562 -29.89 17.56 -10.37
N ALA A 563 -30.38 18.79 -10.45
CA ALA A 563 -30.11 19.68 -11.58
C ALA A 563 -28.68 20.23 -11.47
N ALA A 564 -27.86 19.99 -12.49
CA ALA A 564 -26.51 20.56 -12.55
C ALA A 564 -26.59 22.08 -12.76
N LEU A 565 -26.10 22.85 -11.77
CA LEU A 565 -26.08 24.31 -11.83
C LEU A 565 -24.88 24.80 -12.67
N LEU A 566 -25.09 24.90 -13.98
CA LEU A 566 -24.11 25.48 -14.92
C LEU A 566 -23.93 26.98 -14.66
N LEU A 567 -22.86 27.34 -13.95
CA LEU A 567 -22.47 28.74 -13.71
C LEU A 567 -21.62 29.26 -14.88
N ALA A 568 -22.26 29.86 -15.88
CA ALA A 568 -21.58 30.43 -17.04
C ALA A 568 -20.90 31.77 -16.69
N ILE A 569 -19.57 31.79 -16.57
CA ILE A 569 -18.78 33.01 -16.39
C ILE A 569 -18.42 33.61 -17.77
N GLY A 570 -19.09 34.70 -18.14
CA GLY A 570 -18.82 35.42 -19.39
C GLY A 570 -17.61 36.35 -19.29
N LEU A 571 -16.51 36.02 -19.96
CA LEU A 571 -15.32 36.88 -20.08
C LEU A 571 -15.54 38.01 -21.11
N GLY A 572 -16.05 39.15 -20.63
CA GLY A 572 -16.28 40.35 -21.44
C GLY A 572 -15.02 41.19 -21.69
N LEU A 573 -14.16 40.78 -22.64
CA LEU A 573 -13.02 41.61 -23.10
C LEU A 573 -13.45 42.64 -24.16
N GLY A 574 -14.00 43.76 -23.70
CA GLY A 574 -14.43 44.89 -24.54
C GLY A 574 -13.32 45.90 -24.85
N LEU A 575 -12.50 45.65 -25.88
CA LEU A 575 -11.64 46.68 -26.48
C LEU A 575 -12.44 47.50 -27.50
N GLY A 576 -12.95 48.66 -27.08
CA GLY A 576 -13.71 49.59 -27.93
C GLY A 576 -13.03 50.97 -28.03
N LEU A 577 -12.68 51.38 -29.25
CA LEU A 577 -12.04 52.67 -29.53
C LEU A 577 -13.09 53.81 -29.47
N PRO A 578 -12.79 54.98 -28.88
CA PRO A 578 -13.70 56.12 -28.92
C PRO A 578 -13.62 56.82 -30.28
N LEU A 579 -14.77 57.08 -30.91
CA LEU A 579 -14.90 58.05 -32.00
C LEU A 579 -16.00 59.06 -31.67
N LEU A 580 -15.73 60.32 -31.99
CA LEU A 580 -16.64 61.46 -31.72
C LEU A 580 -17.92 61.37 -32.55
N LEU A 581 -19.02 61.93 -32.03
CA LEU A 581 -19.82 62.94 -32.73
C LEU A 581 -20.78 63.68 -31.79
N ASN A 582 -21.22 64.85 -32.26
CA ASN A 582 -22.12 65.82 -31.61
C ASN A 582 -23.53 65.20 -31.31
N VAL A 583 -24.38 65.76 -30.45
CA VAL A 583 -24.55 67.17 -30.00
C VAL A 583 -24.78 67.24 -28.48
#